data_AF-A0A533SEI7-F1
#
_entry.id   AF-A0A533SEI7-F1
#
_cell.length_a   1.000
_cell.length_b   1.000
_cell.length_c   1.000
_cell.angle_alpha   90.00
_cell.angle_beta   90.00
_cell.angle_gamma   90.00
#
_symmetry.space_group_name_H-M   'P 1'
#
loop_
_entity.id
_entity.type
_entity.pdbx_description
1 polymer ?
#
loop_
_entity_poly.entity_id
_entity_poly.type
_entity_poly.pdbx_seq_one_letter_code
_entity_poly.pdbx_strand_id
1 'polypeptide(L)'
;AQQIAERLTQGSGFDVLHYVGHGEWRSDEQTGYLILTKRYEDGSLGPDGVSAKSLLQLFSPGAHLPQLIYLSACESGQQSTNDAYKGVGPQFVQAGCPAVVCMQEKVEKEVARQFAAAFYASLLETGCVDLAVDRARGGLLDHQYVQWAVPTLYMYLSDGILFNPQQRFQPAERLPYKYLSPYQRGDADLFKGRNGKVEEVVDSIHASTVTLVYGEAGVGLTSLLEAGLRPVLEAENTLVVRIAEYSDLASEFRNNLEVEGRPLILRVPGDAPLSEVLRAVNPARFPTLLLALDQFEQACSLPDADQKALLAVLEDALQVLGVRLKLLILVHEDALSDLTQFQGLFAKRSGPWIEVKPLRSEEAVSAIVEPLDTLHWPVTINPEFARGQIVVDLGELYQGADGDG
;
A
#
# COMPACT_ATOMS: atom_id res chain seq x y z
N ALA A 1 21.63 -27.79 0.30
CA ALA A 1 21.99 -26.67 1.20
C ALA A 1 22.94 -25.68 0.52
N GLN A 2 24.12 -26.10 0.07
CA GLN A 2 25.13 -25.21 -0.51
C GLN A 2 24.62 -24.40 -1.73
N GLN A 3 23.95 -25.04 -2.69
CA GLN A 3 23.32 -24.35 -3.81
C GLN A 3 22.27 -23.31 -3.40
N ILE A 4 21.55 -23.54 -2.30
CA ILE A 4 20.56 -22.59 -1.77
C ILE A 4 21.29 -21.37 -1.22
N ALA A 5 22.31 -21.58 -0.37
CA ALA A 5 23.09 -20.49 0.20
C ALA A 5 23.79 -19.66 -0.89
N GLU A 6 24.37 -20.31 -1.91
CA GLU A 6 24.98 -19.63 -3.05
C GLU A 6 23.96 -18.78 -3.83
N ARG A 7 22.78 -19.33 -4.13
CA ARG A 7 21.72 -18.59 -4.85
C ARG A 7 21.17 -17.41 -4.05
N LEU A 8 21.02 -17.56 -2.75
CA LEU A 8 20.56 -16.49 -1.87
C LEU A 8 21.58 -15.36 -1.73
N THR A 9 22.87 -15.63 -1.97
CA THR A 9 23.97 -14.66 -1.79
C THR A 9 24.56 -14.12 -3.10
N GLN A 10 24.13 -14.63 -4.26
CA GLN A 10 24.58 -14.16 -5.57
C GLN A 10 23.85 -12.88 -6.04
N GLY A 11 24.59 -11.88 -6.54
CA GLY A 11 24.02 -10.66 -7.12
C GLY A 11 23.27 -9.82 -6.09
N SER A 12 22.04 -9.39 -6.43
CA SER A 12 21.12 -8.76 -5.47
C SER A 12 20.51 -9.74 -4.46
N GLY A 13 20.77 -11.05 -4.59
CA GLY A 13 20.17 -12.09 -3.76
C GLY A 13 18.67 -12.29 -4.03
N PHE A 14 18.02 -13.06 -3.16
CA PHE A 14 16.57 -13.21 -3.12
C PHE A 14 16.01 -12.71 -1.78
N ASP A 15 14.95 -11.91 -1.83
CA ASP A 15 14.28 -11.39 -0.64
C ASP A 15 13.44 -12.45 0.09
N VAL A 16 13.00 -13.49 -0.62
CA VAL A 16 12.11 -14.53 -0.09
C VAL A 16 12.66 -15.93 -0.36
N LEU A 17 12.71 -16.76 0.68
CA LEU A 17 12.93 -18.21 0.57
C LEU A 17 11.62 -18.94 0.87
N HIS A 18 10.93 -19.45 -0.15
CA HIS A 18 9.77 -20.32 0.01
C HIS A 18 10.21 -21.79 -0.08
N TYR A 19 10.18 -22.49 1.04
CA TYR A 19 10.42 -23.92 1.14
C TYR A 19 9.10 -24.70 1.22
N VAL A 20 8.95 -25.69 0.34
CA VAL A 20 7.86 -26.67 0.39
C VAL A 20 8.50 -28.05 0.54
N GLY A 21 8.34 -28.69 1.69
CA GLY A 21 8.93 -30.00 1.93
C GLY A 21 8.76 -30.52 3.35
N HIS A 22 9.44 -31.63 3.64
CA HIS A 22 9.30 -32.31 4.92
C HIS A 22 10.25 -31.72 5.98
N GLY A 23 9.77 -31.73 7.22
CA GLY A 23 10.58 -31.42 8.39
C GLY A 23 10.72 -32.64 9.28
N GLU A 24 11.89 -32.82 9.89
CA GLU A 24 12.16 -33.85 10.89
C GLU A 24 12.60 -33.19 12.20
N TRP A 25 12.05 -33.65 13.33
CA TRP A 25 12.54 -33.26 14.66
C TRP A 25 13.49 -34.34 15.18
N ARG A 26 14.69 -33.94 15.58
CA ARG A 26 15.67 -34.83 16.20
C ARG A 26 15.77 -34.54 17.68
N SER A 27 15.27 -35.46 18.50
CA SER A 27 15.11 -35.30 19.95
C SER A 27 16.43 -35.36 20.72
N ASP A 28 17.43 -36.05 20.19
CA ASP A 28 18.80 -36.07 20.72
C ASP A 28 19.48 -34.70 20.59
N GLU A 29 19.23 -34.00 19.48
CA GLU A 29 19.80 -32.68 19.20
C GLU A 29 18.89 -31.51 19.63
N GLN A 30 17.64 -31.80 20.01
CA GLN A 30 16.61 -30.80 20.35
C GLN A 30 16.46 -29.73 19.26
N THR A 31 16.54 -30.13 17.98
CA THR A 31 16.42 -29.21 16.85
C THR A 31 15.66 -29.83 15.68
N GLY A 32 15.07 -28.97 14.87
CA GLY A 32 14.44 -29.33 13.62
C GLY A 32 15.38 -29.32 12.42
N TYR A 33 14.99 -30.11 11.43
CA TYR A 33 15.71 -30.34 10.19
C TYR A 33 14.78 -30.18 9.00
N LEU A 34 15.22 -29.43 7.98
CA LEU A 34 14.57 -29.36 6.67
C LEU A 34 15.10 -30.52 5.81
N ILE A 35 14.21 -31.31 5.22
CA ILE A 35 14.62 -32.40 4.34
C ILE A 35 14.86 -31.86 2.94
N LEU A 36 16.10 -31.95 2.47
CA LEU A 36 16.52 -31.60 1.12
C LEU A 36 16.97 -32.85 0.37
N THR A 37 17.07 -32.74 -0.95
CA THR A 37 17.69 -33.79 -1.77
C THR A 37 19.20 -33.59 -1.82
N LYS A 38 19.96 -34.64 -1.51
CA LYS A 38 21.41 -34.70 -1.67
C LYS A 38 21.80 -35.74 -2.72
N ARG A 39 22.84 -35.44 -3.50
CA ARG A 39 23.50 -36.39 -4.39
C ARG A 39 24.65 -37.05 -3.65
N TYR A 40 24.67 -38.37 -3.59
CA TYR A 40 25.73 -39.17 -2.98
C TYR A 40 26.87 -39.41 -3.98
N GLU A 41 28.01 -39.89 -3.48
CA GLU A 41 29.21 -40.16 -4.31
C GLU A 41 28.97 -41.21 -5.40
N ASP A 42 28.04 -42.13 -5.16
CA ASP A 42 27.59 -43.14 -6.13
C ASP A 42 26.63 -42.59 -7.20
N GLY A 43 26.33 -41.28 -7.16
CA GLY A 43 25.42 -40.60 -8.07
C GLY A 43 23.93 -40.73 -7.73
N SER A 44 23.57 -41.51 -6.70
CA SER A 44 22.20 -41.63 -6.22
C SER A 44 21.70 -40.36 -5.56
N LEU A 45 20.37 -40.17 -5.54
CA LEU A 45 19.71 -39.08 -4.84
C LEU A 45 18.97 -39.63 -3.63
N GLY A 46 19.06 -38.96 -2.49
CA GLY A 46 18.26 -39.29 -1.33
C GLY A 46 18.04 -38.11 -0.38
N PRO A 47 17.25 -38.32 0.69
CA PRO A 47 16.94 -37.29 1.65
C PRO A 47 18.18 -36.95 2.48
N ASP A 48 18.36 -35.66 2.78
CA ASP A 48 19.38 -35.12 3.65
C ASP A 48 18.74 -34.09 4.58
N GLY A 49 18.90 -34.28 5.87
CA GLY A 49 18.38 -33.37 6.88
C GLY A 49 19.32 -32.19 7.06
N VAL A 50 18.81 -30.97 6.88
CA VAL A 50 19.58 -29.74 7.06
C VAL A 50 18.96 -28.88 8.15
N SER A 51 19.69 -28.68 9.25
CA SER A 51 19.27 -27.80 10.34
C SER A 51 19.39 -26.32 9.95
N ALA A 52 18.69 -25.43 10.67
CA ALA A 52 18.86 -23.99 10.51
C ALA A 52 20.33 -23.58 10.73
N LYS A 53 20.97 -24.08 11.79
CA LYS A 53 22.39 -23.86 12.09
C LYS A 53 23.30 -24.26 10.92
N SER A 54 23.09 -25.43 10.32
CA SER A 54 23.88 -25.89 9.18
C SER A 54 23.69 -25.00 7.95
N LEU A 55 22.46 -24.53 7.70
CA LEU A 55 22.21 -23.60 6.59
C LEU A 55 22.86 -22.24 6.87
N LEU A 56 22.73 -21.72 8.09
CA LEU A 56 23.33 -20.46 8.55
C LEU A 56 24.86 -20.45 8.43
N GLN A 57 25.52 -21.58 8.70
CA GLN A 57 26.97 -21.73 8.52
C GLN A 57 27.44 -21.64 7.06
N LEU A 58 26.54 -21.81 6.09
CA LEU A 58 26.87 -21.67 4.67
C LEU A 58 26.78 -20.22 4.18
N PHE A 59 26.14 -19.33 4.95
CA PHE A 59 26.15 -17.91 4.63
C PHE A 59 27.48 -17.30 5.06
N SER A 60 28.06 -16.47 4.19
CA SER A 60 29.27 -15.73 4.55
C SER A 60 28.98 -14.79 5.73
N PRO A 61 29.93 -14.56 6.65
CA PRO A 61 29.76 -13.57 7.70
C PRO A 61 29.39 -12.20 7.11
N GLY A 62 28.24 -11.65 7.52
CA GLY A 62 27.71 -10.39 6.99
C GLY A 62 26.87 -10.50 5.72
N ALA A 63 26.60 -11.71 5.22
CA ALA A 63 25.64 -11.90 4.13
C ALA A 63 24.23 -11.50 4.55
N HIS A 64 23.50 -10.83 3.65
CA HIS A 64 22.09 -10.52 3.85
C HIS A 64 21.26 -11.81 3.79
N LEU A 65 20.58 -12.14 4.89
CA LEU A 65 19.56 -13.17 4.89
C LEU A 65 18.32 -12.69 4.11
N PRO A 66 17.48 -13.61 3.60
CA PRO A 66 16.17 -13.26 3.05
C PRO A 66 15.36 -12.44 4.06
N GLN A 67 14.61 -11.46 3.55
CA GLN A 67 13.66 -10.67 4.33
C GLN A 67 12.54 -11.56 4.90
N LEU A 68 12.15 -12.59 4.14
CA LEU A 68 11.14 -13.56 4.53
C LEU A 68 11.60 -14.99 4.23
N ILE A 69 11.44 -15.87 5.22
CA ILE A 69 11.50 -17.33 5.00
C ILE A 69 10.10 -17.91 5.22
N TYR A 70 9.58 -18.62 4.24
CA TYR A 70 8.28 -19.28 4.31
C TYR A 70 8.49 -20.80 4.27
N LEU A 71 8.15 -21.49 5.35
CA LEU A 71 8.35 -22.93 5.54
C LEU A 71 7.00 -23.65 5.55
N SER A 72 6.69 -24.33 4.47
CA SER A 72 5.48 -25.15 4.34
C SER A 72 5.80 -26.63 4.31
N ALA A 73 5.11 -27.42 5.14
CA ALA A 73 5.13 -28.86 5.08
C ALA A 73 3.74 -29.43 4.79
N CYS A 74 3.61 -30.07 3.63
CA CYS A 74 2.40 -30.76 3.24
C CYS A 74 2.38 -32.20 3.77
N GLU A 75 1.17 -32.73 3.99
CA GLU A 75 0.84 -34.04 4.59
C GLU A 75 1.45 -35.31 3.95
N SER A 76 2.12 -35.26 2.81
CA SER A 76 2.57 -36.46 2.07
C SER A 76 3.72 -37.26 2.72
N GLY A 77 4.11 -36.98 3.97
CA GLY A 77 5.25 -37.59 4.66
C GLY A 77 4.87 -38.32 5.97
N GLN A 78 5.35 -39.56 6.11
CA GLN A 78 5.03 -40.47 7.22
C GLN A 78 5.70 -40.14 8.58
N GLN A 79 6.49 -39.07 8.71
CA GLN A 79 7.22 -38.75 9.95
C GLN A 79 6.86 -37.36 10.51
N SER A 80 7.04 -37.19 11.82
CA SER A 80 6.47 -36.12 12.65
C SER A 80 7.07 -34.74 12.37
N THR A 81 6.23 -33.83 11.87
CA THR A 81 6.57 -32.44 11.51
C THR A 81 6.41 -31.43 12.65
N ASN A 82 5.78 -31.82 13.77
CA ASN A 82 5.21 -30.87 14.75
C ASN A 82 6.26 -30.04 15.53
N ASP A 83 7.46 -30.56 15.76
CA ASP A 83 8.50 -29.84 16.54
C ASP A 83 9.63 -29.28 15.66
N ALA A 84 9.77 -29.77 14.42
CA ALA A 84 10.85 -29.39 13.52
C ALA A 84 10.86 -27.88 13.23
N TYR A 85 9.70 -27.32 12.85
CA TYR A 85 9.62 -25.90 12.52
C TYR A 85 9.59 -24.97 13.73
N LYS A 86 9.15 -25.48 14.90
CA LYS A 86 9.29 -24.78 16.19
C LYS A 86 10.76 -24.56 16.56
N GLY A 87 11.65 -25.47 16.15
CA GLY A 87 13.10 -25.31 16.33
C GLY A 87 13.76 -24.45 15.26
N VAL A 88 13.34 -24.56 14.00
CA VAL A 88 13.99 -23.91 12.84
C VAL A 88 13.63 -22.43 12.71
N GLY A 89 12.35 -22.06 12.86
CA GLY A 89 11.89 -20.68 12.65
C GLY A 89 12.57 -19.67 13.57
N PRO A 90 12.52 -19.85 14.90
CA PRO A 90 13.19 -18.96 15.85
C PRO A 90 14.70 -18.82 15.62
N GLN A 91 15.39 -19.87 15.17
CA GLN A 91 16.83 -19.83 14.89
C GLN A 91 17.17 -18.88 13.74
N PHE A 92 16.34 -18.85 12.68
CA PHE A 92 16.53 -17.89 11.58
C PHE A 92 16.25 -16.45 12.02
N VAL A 93 15.23 -16.23 12.84
CA VAL A 93 14.92 -14.91 13.40
C VAL A 93 16.07 -14.42 14.29
N GLN A 94 16.58 -15.27 15.18
CA GLN A 94 17.75 -14.97 16.02
C GLN A 94 19.02 -14.69 15.20
N ALA A 95 19.16 -15.31 14.03
CA ALA A 95 20.28 -15.08 13.12
C ALA A 95 20.14 -13.81 12.26
N GLY A 96 19.01 -13.10 12.35
CA GLY A 96 18.79 -11.82 11.67
C GLY A 96 17.79 -11.87 10.50
N CYS A 97 17.10 -12.98 10.25
CA CYS A 97 15.99 -12.99 9.30
C CYS A 97 14.78 -12.23 9.87
N PRO A 98 14.27 -11.18 9.22
CA PRO A 98 13.20 -10.33 9.75
C PRO A 98 11.91 -11.07 10.12
N ALA A 99 11.48 -11.99 9.25
CA ALA A 99 10.26 -12.76 9.46
C ALA A 99 10.38 -14.19 8.92
N VAL A 100 9.81 -15.14 9.67
CA VAL A 100 9.70 -16.54 9.27
C VAL A 100 8.27 -17.02 9.50
N VAL A 101 7.62 -17.47 8.43
CA VAL A 101 6.32 -18.14 8.49
C VAL A 101 6.54 -19.64 8.44
N CYS A 102 5.93 -20.38 9.36
CA CYS A 102 6.07 -21.84 9.44
C CYS A 102 4.72 -22.50 9.74
N MET A 103 4.58 -23.79 9.43
CA MET A 103 3.43 -24.58 9.86
C MET A 103 3.76 -25.31 11.17
N GLN A 104 3.00 -25.08 12.24
CA GLN A 104 3.26 -25.69 13.56
C GLN A 104 2.76 -27.14 13.68
N GLU A 105 1.91 -27.57 12.75
CA GLU A 105 1.32 -28.90 12.64
C GLU A 105 1.26 -29.32 11.16
N LYS A 106 0.87 -30.57 10.90
CA LYS A 106 0.54 -31.01 9.55
C LYS A 106 -0.65 -30.20 9.03
N VAL A 107 -0.48 -29.66 7.82
CA VAL A 107 -1.51 -28.90 7.13
C VAL A 107 -1.90 -29.62 5.83
N GLU A 108 -3.20 -29.73 5.59
CA GLU A 108 -3.71 -30.27 4.34
C GLU A 108 -3.16 -29.45 3.16
N LYS A 109 -2.83 -30.12 2.05
CA LYS A 109 -2.24 -29.46 0.88
C LYS A 109 -3.08 -28.29 0.39
N GLU A 110 -4.41 -28.43 0.44
CA GLU A 110 -5.34 -27.40 -0.02
C GLU A 110 -5.35 -26.19 0.91
N VAL A 111 -5.35 -26.41 2.24
CA VAL A 111 -5.23 -25.34 3.24
C VAL A 111 -3.91 -24.59 3.10
N ALA A 112 -2.79 -25.32 2.94
CA ALA A 112 -1.47 -24.71 2.74
C ALA A 112 -1.40 -23.84 1.49
N ARG A 113 -2.05 -24.28 0.40
CA ARG A 113 -2.14 -23.55 -0.86
C ARG A 113 -2.98 -22.29 -0.74
N GLN A 114 -4.15 -22.38 -0.11
CA GLN A 114 -5.04 -21.23 0.10
C GLN A 114 -4.40 -20.20 1.02
N PHE A 115 -3.80 -20.65 2.13
CA PHE A 115 -3.07 -19.76 3.03
C PHE A 115 -1.94 -19.04 2.29
N ALA A 116 -1.09 -19.77 1.56
CA ALA A 116 0.01 -19.17 0.82
C ALA A 116 -0.49 -18.12 -0.19
N ALA A 117 -1.55 -18.42 -0.93
CA ALA A 117 -2.12 -17.51 -1.92
C ALA A 117 -2.62 -16.21 -1.27
N ALA A 118 -3.43 -16.31 -0.21
CA ALA A 118 -3.94 -15.15 0.52
C ALA A 118 -2.81 -14.36 1.22
N PHE A 119 -1.85 -15.07 1.81
CA PHE A 119 -0.68 -14.48 2.47
C PHE A 119 0.17 -13.66 1.49
N TYR A 120 0.57 -14.23 0.35
CA TYR A 120 1.39 -13.50 -0.61
C TYR A 120 0.63 -12.35 -1.28
N ALA A 121 -0.68 -12.51 -1.55
CA ALA A 121 -1.50 -11.42 -2.06
C ALA A 121 -1.51 -10.24 -1.09
N SER A 122 -1.83 -10.48 0.18
CA SER A 122 -1.85 -9.43 1.20
C SER A 122 -0.46 -8.86 1.51
N LEU A 123 0.59 -9.68 1.47
CA LEU A 123 1.96 -9.20 1.70
C LEU A 123 2.43 -8.30 0.56
N LEU A 124 2.14 -8.66 -0.70
CA LEU A 124 2.51 -7.83 -1.85
C LEU A 124 1.68 -6.54 -1.92
N GLU A 125 0.46 -6.57 -1.42
CA GLU A 125 -0.43 -5.40 -1.34
C GLU A 125 0.00 -4.41 -0.25
N THR A 126 0.35 -4.92 0.94
CA THR A 126 0.54 -4.07 2.14
C THR A 126 1.99 -3.95 2.58
N GLY A 127 2.83 -4.92 2.23
CA GLY A 127 4.20 -5.04 2.73
C GLY A 127 4.31 -5.46 4.20
N CYS A 128 3.18 -5.70 4.87
CA CYS A 128 3.10 -5.97 6.30
C CYS A 128 2.84 -7.47 6.57
N VAL A 129 3.80 -8.14 7.18
CA VAL A 129 3.85 -9.62 7.26
C VAL A 129 2.87 -10.19 8.28
N ASP A 130 2.68 -9.54 9.42
CA ASP A 130 1.74 -9.96 10.46
C ASP A 130 0.29 -9.75 10.01
N LEU A 131 -0.01 -8.60 9.39
CA LEU A 131 -1.30 -8.34 8.74
C LEU A 131 -1.59 -9.37 7.64
N ALA A 132 -0.60 -9.72 6.82
CA ALA A 132 -0.74 -10.73 5.77
C ALA A 132 -1.05 -12.12 6.35
N VAL A 133 -0.41 -12.49 7.46
CA VAL A 133 -0.73 -13.75 8.17
C VAL A 133 -2.15 -13.69 8.74
N ASP A 134 -2.54 -12.59 9.36
CA ASP A 134 -3.85 -12.44 10.00
C ASP A 134 -5.00 -12.50 8.97
N ARG A 135 -4.89 -11.75 7.87
CA ARG A 135 -5.86 -11.81 6.75
C ARG A 135 -5.93 -13.20 6.12
N ALA A 136 -4.79 -13.87 5.95
CA ALA A 136 -4.76 -15.23 5.40
C ALA A 136 -5.42 -16.25 6.35
N ARG A 137 -5.26 -16.09 7.68
CA ARG A 137 -5.99 -16.90 8.67
C ARG A 137 -7.49 -16.61 8.67
N GLY A 138 -7.89 -15.34 8.54
CA GLY A 138 -9.28 -14.93 8.41
C GLY A 138 -9.98 -15.62 7.24
N GLY A 139 -9.35 -15.61 6.05
CA GLY A 139 -9.90 -16.32 4.89
C GLY A 139 -10.04 -17.84 5.09
N LEU A 140 -9.10 -18.48 5.80
CA LEU A 140 -9.25 -19.90 6.16
C LEU A 140 -10.42 -20.14 7.14
N LEU A 141 -10.62 -19.22 8.09
CA LEU A 141 -11.70 -19.30 9.07
C LEU A 141 -13.08 -19.14 8.40
N ASP A 142 -13.20 -18.20 7.45
CA ASP A 142 -14.43 -17.97 6.69
C ASP A 142 -14.84 -19.20 5.86
N HIS A 143 -13.85 -19.92 5.33
CA HIS A 143 -14.04 -21.21 4.66
C HIS A 143 -14.18 -22.41 5.62
N GLN A 144 -14.26 -22.16 6.94
CA GLN A 144 -14.43 -23.16 8.00
C GLN A 144 -13.31 -24.21 8.08
N TYR A 145 -12.09 -23.86 7.66
CA TYR A 145 -10.94 -24.72 7.84
C TYR A 145 -10.47 -24.71 9.30
N VAL A 146 -10.53 -25.87 9.97
CA VAL A 146 -10.07 -26.02 11.37
C VAL A 146 -8.57 -25.72 11.54
N GLN A 147 -7.79 -25.91 10.47
CA GLN A 147 -6.33 -25.69 10.43
C GLN A 147 -5.93 -24.21 10.30
N TRP A 148 -6.86 -23.25 10.44
CA TRP A 148 -6.57 -21.81 10.36
C TRP A 148 -5.48 -21.35 11.34
N ALA A 149 -5.34 -22.02 12.49
CA ALA A 149 -4.35 -21.68 13.51
C ALA A 149 -2.95 -22.30 13.27
N VAL A 150 -2.79 -23.18 12.27
CA VAL A 150 -1.56 -23.92 12.00
C VAL A 150 -0.41 -23.05 11.49
N PRO A 151 -0.62 -22.08 10.57
CA PRO A 151 0.44 -21.18 10.13
C PRO A 151 0.85 -20.26 11.28
N THR A 152 2.14 -20.17 11.57
CA THR A 152 2.72 -19.43 12.69
C THR A 152 3.82 -18.50 12.20
N LEU A 153 3.81 -17.26 12.68
CA LEU A 153 4.79 -16.23 12.36
C LEU A 153 5.78 -16.04 13.51
N TYR A 154 7.07 -16.07 13.21
CA TYR A 154 8.14 -15.58 14.07
C TYR A 154 8.76 -14.36 13.42
N MET A 155 8.94 -13.26 14.17
CA MET A 155 9.55 -12.05 13.65
C MET A 155 10.22 -11.25 14.78
N TYR A 156 11.13 -10.34 14.41
CA TYR A 156 11.64 -9.30 15.32
C TYR A 156 11.22 -7.88 14.91
N LEU A 157 10.38 -7.74 13.87
CA LEU A 157 9.86 -6.46 13.39
C LEU A 157 8.82 -5.93 14.37
N SER A 158 9.02 -4.74 14.92
CA SER A 158 8.05 -4.13 15.84
C SER A 158 6.78 -3.62 15.16
N ASP A 159 6.87 -3.33 13.86
CA ASP A 159 5.79 -2.78 13.01
C ASP A 159 5.29 -3.80 11.98
N GLY A 160 5.87 -5.01 11.90
CA GLY A 160 5.47 -6.03 10.93
C GLY A 160 5.83 -5.72 9.48
N ILE A 161 6.45 -4.57 9.17
CA ILE A 161 6.67 -4.13 7.78
C ILE A 161 7.95 -4.75 7.22
N LEU A 162 7.83 -5.57 6.18
CA LEU A 162 8.97 -6.13 5.44
C LEU A 162 9.48 -5.20 4.33
N PHE A 163 8.56 -4.53 3.63
CA PHE A 163 8.89 -3.57 2.57
C PHE A 163 7.69 -2.65 2.33
N ASN A 164 7.90 -1.54 1.61
CA ASN A 164 6.80 -0.75 1.07
C ASN A 164 6.54 -1.18 -0.38
N PRO A 165 5.36 -1.69 -0.74
CA PRO A 165 5.05 -2.12 -2.11
C PRO A 165 5.18 -1.01 -3.15
N GLN A 166 4.69 0.19 -2.81
CA GLN A 166 4.75 1.37 -3.69
C GLN A 166 6.19 1.81 -3.96
N GLN A 167 7.14 1.57 -3.04
CA GLN A 167 8.56 1.87 -3.26
C GLN A 167 9.30 0.69 -3.89
N ARG A 168 9.03 -0.55 -3.45
CA ARG A 168 9.77 -1.75 -3.82
C ARG A 168 9.58 -2.14 -5.29
N PHE A 169 8.37 -1.91 -5.82
CA PHE A 169 7.99 -2.23 -7.19
C PHE A 169 7.92 -0.99 -8.09
N GLN A 170 8.50 0.14 -7.65
CA GLN A 170 8.71 1.27 -8.57
C GLN A 170 9.61 0.83 -9.73
N PRO A 171 9.27 1.22 -10.98
CA PRO A 171 10.15 1.00 -12.12
C PRO A 171 11.55 1.57 -11.81
N ALA A 172 12.60 0.82 -12.16
CA ALA A 172 13.98 1.23 -11.91
C ALA A 172 14.35 2.57 -12.59
N GLU A 173 13.62 2.94 -13.64
CA GLU A 173 13.71 4.24 -14.29
C GLU A 173 12.39 5.00 -14.14
N ARG A 174 12.45 6.20 -13.58
CA ARG A 174 11.32 7.13 -13.53
C ARG A 174 11.10 7.66 -14.94
N LEU A 175 9.88 7.53 -15.45
CA LEU A 175 9.49 8.09 -16.74
C LEU A 175 8.95 9.52 -16.54
N PRO A 176 9.23 10.45 -17.47
CA PRO A 176 8.76 11.84 -17.38
C PRO A 176 7.24 11.95 -17.43
N TYR A 177 6.56 10.98 -18.06
CA TYR A 177 5.12 10.97 -18.21
C TYR A 177 4.53 9.61 -17.81
N LYS A 178 3.35 9.64 -17.17
CA LYS A 178 2.68 8.47 -16.57
C LYS A 178 1.50 7.92 -17.40
N TYR A 179 1.33 8.37 -18.64
CA TYR A 179 0.18 8.04 -19.49
C TYR A 179 -1.15 8.31 -18.76
N LEU A 180 -1.98 7.29 -18.55
CA LEU A 180 -3.27 7.37 -17.86
C LEU A 180 -3.16 7.08 -16.34
N SER A 181 -1.98 6.69 -15.87
CA SER A 181 -1.78 6.46 -14.44
C SER A 181 -1.66 7.81 -13.71
N PRO A 182 -2.32 7.97 -12.55
CA PRO A 182 -2.19 9.19 -11.78
C PRO A 182 -0.77 9.34 -11.23
N TYR A 183 -0.27 10.58 -11.21
CA TYR A 183 0.99 10.91 -10.55
C TYR A 183 0.85 10.64 -9.05
N GLN A 184 1.84 9.96 -8.47
CA GLN A 184 1.83 9.60 -7.05
C GLN A 184 2.64 10.59 -6.22
N ARG A 185 2.60 10.45 -4.89
CA ARG A 185 3.43 11.19 -3.93
C ARG A 185 4.90 11.30 -4.34
N GLY A 186 5.48 10.19 -4.82
CA GLY A 186 6.88 10.13 -5.26
C GLY A 186 7.17 10.82 -6.60
N ASP A 187 6.14 11.32 -7.29
CA ASP A 187 6.24 11.99 -8.57
C ASP A 187 5.98 13.51 -8.47
N ALA A 188 6.01 14.09 -7.26
CA ALA A 188 5.72 15.49 -7.01
C ALA A 188 6.62 16.46 -7.80
N ASP A 189 7.88 16.11 -8.01
CA ASP A 189 8.84 16.85 -8.83
C ASP A 189 8.50 16.79 -10.34
N LEU A 190 7.75 15.78 -10.79
CA LEU A 190 7.29 15.61 -12.18
C LEU A 190 5.89 16.19 -12.41
N PHE A 191 5.12 16.47 -11.36
CA PHE A 191 3.78 17.04 -11.46
C PHE A 191 3.86 18.56 -11.67
N LYS A 192 3.85 18.98 -12.94
CA LYS A 192 4.06 20.37 -13.38
C LYS A 192 2.80 21.01 -13.97
N GLY A 193 2.81 22.33 -14.11
CA GLY A 193 1.68 23.10 -14.66
C GLY A 193 0.49 23.33 -13.72
N ARG A 194 0.50 22.80 -12.49
CA ARG A 194 -0.62 22.92 -11.54
C ARG A 194 -0.30 23.68 -10.25
N ASN A 195 0.85 24.32 -10.15
CA ASN A 195 1.32 24.98 -8.91
C ASN A 195 0.29 25.98 -8.35
N GLY A 196 -0.25 26.88 -9.19
CA GLY A 196 -1.25 27.84 -8.72
C GLY A 196 -2.56 27.20 -8.25
N LYS A 197 -2.97 26.07 -8.85
CA LYS A 197 -4.17 25.34 -8.42
C LYS A 197 -3.91 24.57 -7.12
N VAL A 198 -2.70 24.03 -6.94
CA VAL A 198 -2.27 23.41 -5.67
C VAL A 198 -2.33 24.44 -4.55
N GLU A 199 -1.75 25.64 -4.75
CA GLU A 199 -1.80 26.74 -3.78
C GLU A 199 -3.23 27.14 -3.42
N GLU A 200 -4.09 27.34 -4.42
CA GLU A 200 -5.51 27.69 -4.21
C GLU A 200 -6.27 26.67 -3.35
N VAL A 201 -6.04 25.37 -3.59
CA VAL A 201 -6.71 24.31 -2.83
C VAL A 201 -6.13 24.18 -1.42
N VAL A 202 -4.81 24.34 -1.25
CA VAL A 202 -4.17 24.34 0.08
C VAL A 202 -4.71 25.49 0.94
N ASP A 203 -4.78 26.70 0.39
CA ASP A 203 -5.34 27.86 1.07
C ASP A 203 -6.80 27.61 1.52
N SER A 204 -7.60 26.97 0.67
CA SER A 204 -8.98 26.61 1.00
C SER A 204 -9.07 25.56 2.11
N ILE A 205 -8.19 24.55 2.11
CA ILE A 205 -8.08 23.54 3.17
C ILE A 205 -7.69 24.17 4.50
N HIS A 206 -6.78 25.15 4.50
CA HIS A 206 -6.43 25.89 5.71
C HIS A 206 -7.62 26.70 6.23
N ALA A 207 -8.32 27.42 5.34
CA ALA A 207 -9.42 28.32 5.69
C ALA A 207 -10.72 27.60 6.11
N SER A 208 -11.01 26.42 5.55
CA SER A 208 -12.31 25.74 5.65
C SER A 208 -12.19 24.35 6.27
N THR A 209 -13.25 23.82 6.88
CA THR A 209 -13.25 22.43 7.38
C THR A 209 -13.47 21.43 6.25
N VAL A 210 -14.29 21.81 5.26
CA VAL A 210 -14.59 20.97 4.08
C VAL A 210 -14.19 21.75 2.83
N THR A 211 -13.40 21.14 1.96
CA THR A 211 -13.02 21.70 0.65
C THR A 211 -13.56 20.80 -0.43
N LEU A 212 -14.31 21.36 -1.39
CA LEU A 212 -14.78 20.63 -2.57
C LEU A 212 -13.97 21.05 -3.78
N VAL A 213 -13.41 20.06 -4.47
CA VAL A 213 -12.67 20.23 -5.71
C VAL A 213 -13.35 19.36 -6.76
N TYR A 214 -13.68 19.95 -7.90
CA TYR A 214 -14.34 19.22 -8.99
C TYR A 214 -13.73 19.55 -10.35
N GLY A 215 -13.98 18.69 -11.34
CA GLY A 215 -13.59 18.94 -12.72
C GLY A 215 -13.98 17.80 -13.64
N GLU A 216 -13.73 17.98 -14.94
CA GLU A 216 -14.02 16.97 -15.95
C GLU A 216 -13.22 15.67 -15.74
N ALA A 217 -13.78 14.56 -16.22
CA ALA A 217 -13.10 13.27 -16.20
C ALA A 217 -11.73 13.34 -16.89
N GLY A 218 -10.69 12.86 -16.19
CA GLY A 218 -9.33 12.85 -16.71
C GLY A 218 -8.55 14.16 -16.55
N VAL A 219 -9.12 15.21 -15.93
CA VAL A 219 -8.40 16.48 -15.68
C VAL A 219 -7.26 16.35 -14.66
N GLY A 220 -7.22 15.21 -13.94
CA GLY A 220 -6.14 14.83 -13.04
C GLY A 220 -6.39 15.11 -11.56
N LEU A 221 -7.64 15.00 -11.08
CA LEU A 221 -7.98 15.22 -9.66
C LEU A 221 -7.17 14.33 -8.70
N THR A 222 -7.07 13.02 -8.97
CA THR A 222 -6.24 12.12 -8.16
C THR A 222 -4.75 12.49 -8.20
N SER A 223 -4.23 12.90 -9.37
CA SER A 223 -2.85 13.40 -9.48
C SER A 223 -2.62 14.70 -8.70
N LEU A 224 -3.60 15.61 -8.72
CA LEU A 224 -3.58 16.85 -7.94
C LEU A 224 -3.51 16.54 -6.45
N LEU A 225 -4.31 15.57 -5.97
CA LEU A 225 -4.25 15.10 -4.59
C LEU A 225 -2.88 14.50 -4.23
N GLU A 226 -2.45 13.49 -4.98
CA GLU A 226 -1.33 12.63 -4.59
C GLU A 226 0.04 13.29 -4.82
N ALA A 227 0.23 13.95 -5.96
CA ALA A 227 1.51 14.56 -6.32
C ALA A 227 1.57 16.07 -6.04
N GLY A 228 0.43 16.75 -5.99
CA GLY A 228 0.35 18.18 -5.72
C GLY A 228 0.13 18.51 -4.24
N LEU A 229 -1.03 18.13 -3.70
CA LEU A 229 -1.48 18.55 -2.37
C LEU A 229 -0.79 17.79 -1.24
N ARG A 230 -0.72 16.45 -1.35
CA ARG A 230 -0.18 15.59 -0.29
C ARG A 230 1.24 15.98 0.13
N PRO A 231 2.23 16.19 -0.77
CA PRO A 231 3.59 16.55 -0.37
C PRO A 231 3.67 17.88 0.38
N VAL A 232 2.88 18.88 -0.03
CA VAL A 232 2.84 20.21 0.60
C VAL A 232 2.25 20.11 2.01
N LEU A 233 1.12 19.41 2.14
CA LEU A 233 0.42 19.26 3.43
C LEU A 233 1.19 18.39 4.42
N GLU A 234 1.84 17.31 3.95
CA GLU A 234 2.68 16.46 4.79
C GLU A 234 3.91 17.20 5.32
N ALA A 235 4.48 18.13 4.54
CA ALA A 235 5.57 19.00 5.00
C ALA A 235 5.14 19.91 6.18
N GLU A 236 3.85 20.19 6.31
CA GLU A 236 3.24 20.92 7.44
C GLU A 236 2.81 20.00 8.59
N ASN A 237 3.18 18.71 8.56
CA ASN A 237 2.75 17.66 9.49
C ASN A 237 1.24 17.36 9.43
N THR A 238 0.58 17.61 8.31
CA THR A 238 -0.79 17.12 8.09
C THR A 238 -0.74 15.66 7.66
N LEU A 239 -1.49 14.79 8.33
CA LEU A 239 -1.65 13.41 7.87
C LEU A 239 -2.75 13.35 6.81
N VAL A 240 -2.37 13.04 5.58
CA VAL A 240 -3.30 12.90 4.46
C VAL A 240 -3.63 11.43 4.24
N VAL A 241 -4.91 11.08 4.31
CA VAL A 241 -5.39 9.72 4.04
C VAL A 241 -6.41 9.78 2.91
N ARG A 242 -6.11 9.06 1.82
CA ARG A 242 -7.01 8.93 0.67
C ARG A 242 -7.99 7.81 0.91
N ILE A 243 -9.26 8.07 0.64
CA ILE A 243 -10.35 7.12 0.66
C ILE A 243 -10.93 7.10 -0.74
N ALA A 244 -10.98 5.92 -1.35
CA ALA A 244 -11.61 5.71 -2.66
C ALA A 244 -12.73 4.66 -2.63
N GLU A 245 -12.96 4.03 -1.48
CA GLU A 245 -14.01 3.04 -1.23
C GLU A 245 -14.80 3.48 0.01
N TYR A 246 -16.13 3.40 -0.06
CA TYR A 246 -17.03 4.08 0.87
C TYR A 246 -17.90 3.13 1.70
N SER A 247 -17.81 1.83 1.44
CA SER A 247 -18.54 0.79 2.18
C SER A 247 -18.12 0.68 3.65
N ASP A 248 -16.81 0.82 3.95
CA ASP A 248 -16.28 0.86 5.32
C ASP A 248 -15.12 1.85 5.45
N LEU A 249 -15.44 3.09 5.83
CA LEU A 249 -14.44 4.15 6.02
C LEU A 249 -13.40 3.84 7.10
N ALA A 250 -13.77 3.11 8.16
CA ALA A 250 -12.86 2.87 9.27
C ALA A 250 -11.78 1.85 8.87
N SER A 251 -12.17 0.79 8.16
CA SER A 251 -11.23 -0.17 7.57
C SER A 251 -10.39 0.47 6.47
N GLU A 252 -11.01 1.25 5.59
CA GLU A 252 -10.30 1.92 4.50
C GLU A 252 -9.27 2.94 5.03
N PHE A 253 -9.62 3.70 6.07
CA PHE A 253 -8.68 4.59 6.75
C PHE A 253 -7.49 3.83 7.32
N ARG A 254 -7.70 2.70 8.02
CA ARG A 254 -6.62 1.88 8.60
C ARG A 254 -5.69 1.33 7.52
N ASN A 255 -6.25 0.85 6.41
CA ASN A 255 -5.50 0.24 5.31
C ASN A 255 -4.63 1.28 4.58
N ASN A 256 -5.13 2.51 4.42
CA ASN A 256 -4.42 3.60 3.74
C ASN A 256 -3.59 4.48 4.69
N LEU A 257 -3.47 4.10 5.97
CA LEU A 257 -2.73 4.86 6.96
C LEU A 257 -1.23 4.61 6.81
N GLU A 258 -0.55 5.48 6.08
CA GLU A 258 0.89 5.37 5.81
C GLU A 258 1.61 6.67 6.21
N VAL A 259 2.84 6.54 6.73
CA VAL A 259 3.75 7.66 6.99
C VAL A 259 5.13 7.32 6.45
N GLU A 260 5.69 8.18 5.58
CA GLU A 260 7.05 7.99 5.03
C GLU A 260 7.27 6.63 4.34
N GLY A 261 6.26 6.06 3.67
CA GLY A 261 6.41 4.74 3.09
C GLY A 261 6.15 3.60 4.07
N ARG A 262 5.57 3.84 5.25
CA ARG A 262 5.37 2.78 6.25
C ARG A 262 3.95 2.80 6.79
N PRO A 263 3.22 1.67 6.76
CA PRO A 263 1.97 1.52 7.48
C PRO A 263 2.08 2.01 8.93
N LEU A 264 1.19 2.90 9.33
CA LEU A 264 1.11 3.39 10.72
C LEU A 264 0.07 2.56 11.45
N ILE A 265 0.52 1.69 12.36
CA ILE A 265 -0.38 0.81 13.11
C ILE A 265 -0.99 1.58 14.29
N LEU A 266 -2.32 1.64 14.32
CA LEU A 266 -3.08 2.17 15.44
C LEU A 266 -3.52 1.02 16.37
N ARG A 267 -3.29 1.18 17.68
CA ARG A 267 -3.74 0.21 18.70
C ARG A 267 -5.20 0.46 19.07
N VAL A 268 -6.10 0.13 18.14
CA VAL A 268 -7.55 0.31 18.29
C VAL A 268 -8.24 -0.99 17.84
N PRO A 269 -9.34 -1.43 18.50
CA PRO A 269 -10.12 -2.58 18.03
C PRO A 269 -10.49 -2.46 16.54
N GLY A 270 -10.57 -3.61 15.85
CA GLY A 270 -10.86 -3.64 14.41
C GLY A 270 -12.26 -3.13 14.06
N ASP A 271 -13.22 -3.34 14.95
CA ASP A 271 -14.62 -2.89 14.85
C ASP A 271 -14.85 -1.46 15.37
N ALA A 272 -13.79 -0.76 15.81
CA ALA A 272 -13.93 0.59 16.32
C ALA A 272 -14.38 1.57 15.22
N PRO A 273 -15.27 2.52 15.55
CA PRO A 273 -15.79 3.51 14.61
C PRO A 273 -14.69 4.47 14.14
N LEU A 274 -14.88 5.08 12.96
CA LEU A 274 -13.92 5.99 12.34
C LEU A 274 -13.44 7.10 13.29
N SER A 275 -14.34 7.69 14.09
CA SER A 275 -14.01 8.76 15.02
C SER A 275 -13.05 8.32 16.14
N GLU A 276 -13.09 7.06 16.57
CA GLU A 276 -12.15 6.48 17.53
C GLU A 276 -10.79 6.19 16.89
N VAL A 277 -10.80 5.66 15.67
CA VAL A 277 -9.57 5.41 14.89
C VAL A 277 -8.81 6.72 14.65
N LEU A 278 -9.51 7.77 14.19
CA LEU A 278 -8.93 9.09 13.97
C LEU A 278 -8.39 9.71 15.27
N ARG A 279 -9.06 9.47 16.41
CA ARG A 279 -8.60 9.96 17.72
C ARG A 279 -7.31 9.27 18.18
N ALA A 280 -7.10 8.00 17.80
CA ALA A 280 -5.90 7.26 18.15
C ALA A 280 -4.64 7.78 17.44
N VAL A 281 -4.78 8.54 16.36
CA VAL A 281 -3.65 9.19 15.68
C VAL A 281 -3.03 10.24 16.61
N ASN A 282 -1.73 10.12 16.87
CA ASN A 282 -1.00 10.99 17.79
C ASN A 282 -1.09 12.49 17.41
N PRO A 283 -1.75 13.34 18.21
CA PRO A 283 -1.91 14.77 17.91
C PRO A 283 -0.62 15.58 17.99
N ALA A 284 0.38 15.12 18.74
CA ALA A 284 1.68 15.80 18.80
C ALA A 284 2.50 15.61 17.52
N ARG A 285 2.29 14.49 16.81
CA ARG A 285 2.96 14.21 15.53
C ARG A 285 2.16 14.77 14.35
N PHE A 286 0.84 14.63 14.40
CA PHE A 286 -0.08 15.07 13.34
C PHE A 286 -1.13 16.01 13.92
N PRO A 287 -0.86 17.33 13.99
CA PRO A 287 -1.80 18.31 14.52
C PRO A 287 -3.08 18.40 13.68
N THR A 288 -3.00 18.14 12.37
CA THR A 288 -4.13 18.17 11.43
C THR A 288 -4.23 16.84 10.69
N LEU A 289 -5.46 16.36 10.49
CA LEU A 289 -5.80 15.18 9.71
C LEU A 289 -6.63 15.63 8.51
N LEU A 290 -6.25 15.21 7.30
CA LEU A 290 -7.01 15.42 6.07
C LEU A 290 -7.52 14.09 5.55
N LEU A 291 -8.84 13.93 5.53
CA LEU A 291 -9.49 12.82 4.83
C LEU A 291 -9.81 13.27 3.40
N ALA A 292 -9.08 12.74 2.43
CA ALA A 292 -9.28 13.02 1.02
C ALA A 292 -10.20 11.94 0.43
N LEU A 293 -11.47 12.32 0.22
CA LEU A 293 -12.51 11.50 -0.36
C LEU A 293 -12.41 11.63 -1.89
N ASP A 294 -11.71 10.68 -2.51
CA ASP A 294 -11.42 10.63 -3.95
C ASP A 294 -12.54 9.89 -4.69
N GLN A 295 -12.85 10.31 -5.93
CA GLN A 295 -13.98 9.78 -6.71
C GLN A 295 -15.30 9.72 -5.91
N PHE A 296 -15.67 10.85 -5.29
CA PHE A 296 -16.82 10.89 -4.38
C PHE A 296 -18.16 10.58 -5.07
N GLU A 297 -18.22 10.59 -6.40
CA GLU A 297 -19.33 10.03 -7.17
C GLU A 297 -19.66 8.56 -6.80
N GLN A 298 -18.67 7.79 -6.34
CA GLN A 298 -18.90 6.42 -5.85
C GLN A 298 -19.74 6.43 -4.57
N ALA A 299 -19.51 7.38 -3.67
CA ALA A 299 -20.32 7.58 -2.47
C ALA A 299 -21.76 8.00 -2.84
N CYS A 300 -21.91 8.88 -3.83
CA CYS A 300 -23.21 9.28 -4.39
C CYS A 300 -23.96 8.16 -5.11
N SER A 301 -23.24 7.12 -5.57
CA SER A 301 -23.81 5.96 -6.26
C SER A 301 -24.30 4.87 -5.30
N LEU A 302 -24.03 4.99 -4.00
CA LEU A 302 -24.50 4.04 -2.99
C LEU A 302 -26.03 4.07 -2.81
N PRO A 303 -26.66 3.01 -2.28
CA PRO A 303 -28.06 3.07 -1.87
C PRO A 303 -28.33 4.18 -0.83
N ASP A 304 -29.51 4.80 -0.86
CA ASP A 304 -29.90 5.90 0.04
C ASP A 304 -29.65 5.62 1.53
N ALA A 305 -29.84 4.37 1.97
CA ALA A 305 -29.60 3.97 3.35
C ALA A 305 -28.10 4.08 3.72
N ASP A 306 -27.23 3.66 2.81
CA ASP A 306 -25.79 3.66 2.97
C ASP A 306 -25.22 5.08 2.84
N GLN A 307 -25.77 5.91 1.94
CA GLN A 307 -25.42 7.33 1.86
C GLN A 307 -25.70 8.08 3.17
N LYS A 308 -26.86 7.81 3.79
CA LYS A 308 -27.22 8.41 5.09
C LYS A 308 -26.32 7.91 6.22
N ALA A 309 -25.97 6.63 6.22
CA ALA A 309 -25.04 6.06 7.19
C ALA A 309 -23.64 6.70 7.03
N LEU A 310 -23.15 6.82 5.80
CA LEU A 310 -21.89 7.47 5.47
C LEU A 310 -21.85 8.93 5.93
N LEU A 311 -22.90 9.70 5.63
CA LEU A 311 -23.04 11.08 6.09
C LEU A 311 -22.98 11.17 7.62
N ALA A 312 -23.70 10.29 8.33
CA ALA A 312 -23.69 10.28 9.79
C ALA A 312 -22.30 9.97 10.38
N VAL A 313 -21.56 9.03 9.76
CA VAL A 313 -20.17 8.70 10.17
C VAL A 313 -19.23 9.88 9.98
N LEU A 314 -19.33 10.58 8.84
CA LEU A 314 -18.50 11.76 8.57
C LEU A 314 -18.86 12.93 9.50
N GLU A 315 -20.15 13.14 9.77
CA GLU A 315 -20.60 14.17 10.72
C GLU A 315 -20.13 13.89 12.16
N ASP A 316 -20.22 12.65 12.63
CA ASP A 316 -19.68 12.22 13.93
C ASP A 316 -18.18 12.48 14.02
N ALA A 317 -17.42 12.07 13.00
CA ALA A 317 -15.97 12.31 12.95
C ALA A 317 -15.63 13.80 13.00
N LEU A 318 -16.33 14.64 12.23
CA LEU A 318 -16.15 16.10 12.25
C LEU A 318 -16.52 16.70 13.61
N GLN A 319 -17.57 16.21 14.26
CA GLN A 319 -17.97 16.69 15.59
C GLN A 319 -16.96 16.30 16.68
N VAL A 320 -16.42 15.07 16.61
CA VAL A 320 -15.47 14.53 17.60
C VAL A 320 -14.10 15.19 17.49
N LEU A 321 -13.58 15.38 16.28
CA LEU A 321 -12.25 15.94 16.06
C LEU A 321 -12.23 17.46 15.89
N GLY A 322 -13.37 18.08 15.57
CA GLY A 322 -13.49 19.51 15.40
C GLY A 322 -12.54 20.04 14.33
N VAL A 323 -11.78 21.09 14.66
CA VAL A 323 -10.86 21.76 13.72
C VAL A 323 -9.67 20.91 13.28
N ARG A 324 -9.38 19.80 13.99
CA ARG A 324 -8.29 18.88 13.66
C ARG A 324 -8.58 18.05 12.42
N LEU A 325 -9.85 17.76 12.13
CA LEU A 325 -10.23 17.02 10.94
C LEU A 325 -10.66 17.98 9.84
N LYS A 326 -10.02 17.82 8.68
CA LYS A 326 -10.36 18.49 7.43
C LYS A 326 -10.86 17.41 6.45
N LEU A 327 -11.85 17.75 5.63
CA LEU A 327 -12.29 16.92 4.52
C LEU A 327 -11.95 17.60 3.20
N LEU A 328 -11.36 16.85 2.27
CA LEU A 328 -11.22 17.22 0.88
C LEU A 328 -12.07 16.26 0.06
N ILE A 329 -13.07 16.77 -0.65
CA ILE A 329 -13.93 15.99 -1.53
C ILE A 329 -13.50 16.27 -2.95
N LEU A 330 -13.14 15.21 -3.68
CA LEU A 330 -12.80 15.24 -5.10
C LEU A 330 -13.91 14.52 -5.86
N VAL A 331 -14.54 15.21 -6.79
CA VAL A 331 -15.70 14.69 -7.52
C VAL A 331 -15.66 15.14 -8.97
N HIS A 332 -16.16 14.31 -9.88
CA HIS A 332 -16.32 14.71 -11.28
C HIS A 332 -17.55 15.61 -11.46
N GLU A 333 -17.49 16.49 -12.47
CA GLU A 333 -18.52 17.50 -12.73
C GLU A 333 -19.92 16.90 -12.96
N ASP A 334 -20.00 15.73 -13.59
CA ASP A 334 -21.22 14.99 -13.89
C ASP A 334 -21.98 14.52 -12.65
N ALA A 335 -21.30 14.34 -11.52
CA ALA A 335 -21.89 13.91 -10.26
C ALA A 335 -22.24 15.06 -9.29
N LEU A 336 -22.06 16.33 -9.69
CA LEU A 336 -22.33 17.49 -8.81
C LEU A 336 -23.80 17.57 -8.36
N SER A 337 -24.76 17.16 -9.18
CA SER A 337 -26.19 17.13 -8.81
C SER A 337 -26.47 16.15 -7.66
N ASP A 338 -25.67 15.10 -7.55
CA ASP A 338 -25.89 13.99 -6.64
C ASP A 338 -25.34 14.28 -5.24
N LEU A 339 -24.56 15.36 -5.10
CA LEU A 339 -24.10 15.90 -3.82
C LEU A 339 -25.23 16.47 -2.95
N THR A 340 -26.44 16.61 -3.48
CA THR A 340 -27.60 17.14 -2.74
C THR A 340 -27.87 16.39 -1.44
N GLN A 341 -27.66 15.06 -1.41
CA GLN A 341 -27.82 14.24 -0.20
C GLN A 341 -26.75 14.54 0.87
N PHE A 342 -25.60 15.08 0.49
CA PHE A 342 -24.47 15.40 1.36
C PHE A 342 -24.38 16.90 1.72
N GLN A 343 -25.42 17.69 1.44
CA GLN A 343 -25.47 19.13 1.75
C GLN A 343 -25.14 19.47 3.21
N GLY A 344 -25.45 18.55 4.14
CA GLY A 344 -25.11 18.68 5.57
C GLY A 344 -23.62 18.87 5.83
N LEU A 345 -22.73 18.27 5.02
CA LEU A 345 -21.28 18.41 5.16
C LEU A 345 -20.79 19.81 4.80
N PHE A 346 -21.40 20.42 3.78
CA PHE A 346 -20.96 21.71 3.24
C PHE A 346 -21.53 22.89 4.04
N ALA A 347 -22.73 22.75 4.60
CA ALA A 347 -23.44 23.81 5.30
C ALA A 347 -22.58 24.43 6.43
N LYS A 348 -22.15 25.68 6.22
CA LYS A 348 -21.34 26.50 7.16
C LYS A 348 -19.90 25.99 7.40
N ARG A 349 -19.45 24.98 6.66
CA ARG A 349 -18.11 24.36 6.82
C ARG A 349 -17.26 24.46 5.57
N SER A 350 -17.88 24.68 4.40
CA SER A 350 -17.18 24.77 3.12
C SER A 350 -16.87 26.20 2.69
N GLY A 351 -15.69 26.37 2.10
CA GLY A 351 -15.33 27.53 1.31
C GLY A 351 -15.95 27.51 -0.10
N PRO A 352 -15.51 28.41 -1.00
CA PRO A 352 -15.89 28.35 -2.40
C PRO A 352 -15.48 27.01 -3.01
N TRP A 353 -16.33 26.46 -3.89
CA TRP A 353 -16.02 25.24 -4.61
C TRP A 353 -14.96 25.53 -5.67
N ILE A 354 -13.95 24.68 -5.77
CA ILE A 354 -12.80 24.91 -6.65
C ILE A 354 -12.92 24.02 -7.88
N GLU A 355 -13.05 24.64 -9.04
CA GLU A 355 -13.02 23.96 -10.32
C GLU A 355 -11.58 23.75 -10.81
N VAL A 356 -11.28 22.54 -11.26
CA VAL A 356 -10.05 22.18 -11.96
C VAL A 356 -10.36 22.10 -13.43
N LYS A 357 -10.02 23.16 -14.17
CA LYS A 357 -10.14 23.23 -15.62
C LYS A 357 -8.98 22.52 -16.31
N PRO A 358 -9.09 22.17 -17.61
CA PRO A 358 -7.95 21.78 -18.43
C PRO A 358 -6.76 22.74 -18.29
N LEU A 359 -5.54 22.24 -18.52
CA LEU A 359 -4.32 23.04 -18.41
C LEU A 359 -4.37 24.22 -19.40
N ARG A 360 -4.04 25.41 -18.92
CA ARG A 360 -3.80 26.58 -19.79
C ARG A 360 -2.55 26.35 -20.62
N SER A 361 -2.38 27.12 -21.70
CA SER A 361 -1.27 26.92 -22.64
C SER A 361 0.10 26.88 -21.96
N GLU A 362 0.42 27.86 -21.10
CA GLU A 362 1.70 27.89 -20.38
C GLU A 362 1.84 26.75 -19.34
N GLU A 363 0.73 26.38 -18.71
CA GLU A 363 0.69 25.26 -17.76
C GLU A 363 0.95 23.92 -18.47
N ALA A 364 0.39 23.74 -19.67
CA ALA A 364 0.62 22.57 -20.53
C ALA A 364 2.07 22.51 -21.03
N VAL A 365 2.65 23.65 -21.43
CA VAL A 365 4.07 23.70 -21.81
C VAL A 365 4.97 23.30 -20.64
N SER A 366 4.69 23.82 -19.43
CA SER A 366 5.38 23.43 -18.20
C SER A 366 5.25 21.92 -17.94
N ALA A 367 4.03 21.36 -18.06
CA ALA A 367 3.76 19.93 -17.90
C ALA A 367 4.47 19.02 -18.93
N ILE A 368 4.83 19.55 -20.10
CA ILE A 368 5.55 18.81 -21.14
C ILE A 368 7.07 18.95 -20.96
N VAL A 369 7.57 20.16 -20.76
CA VAL A 369 9.03 20.41 -20.85
C VAL A 369 9.72 20.10 -19.52
N GLU A 370 9.19 20.56 -18.40
CA GLU A 370 9.90 20.52 -17.11
C GLU A 370 10.13 19.10 -16.55
N PRO A 371 9.26 18.09 -16.76
CA PRO A 371 9.55 16.73 -16.33
C PRO A 371 10.79 16.13 -17.03
N LEU A 372 11.04 16.51 -18.28
CA LEU A 372 12.24 16.09 -19.01
C LEU A 372 13.51 16.66 -18.38
N ASP A 373 13.48 17.95 -18.03
CA ASP A 373 14.59 18.62 -17.37
C ASP A 373 14.84 18.04 -15.98
N THR A 374 13.77 17.79 -15.22
CA THR A 374 13.83 17.22 -13.85
C THR A 374 14.54 15.87 -13.83
N LEU A 375 14.27 15.03 -14.83
CA LEU A 375 14.89 13.71 -14.94
C LEU A 375 16.22 13.70 -15.71
N HIS A 376 16.69 14.86 -16.19
CA HIS A 376 17.82 14.95 -17.12
C HIS A 376 17.65 13.99 -18.31
N TRP A 377 16.43 13.95 -18.85
CA TRP A 377 16.04 12.99 -19.89
C TRP A 377 16.91 13.21 -21.15
N PRO A 378 17.29 12.14 -21.87
CA PRO A 378 18.18 12.25 -23.04
C PRO A 378 17.60 13.04 -24.22
N VAL A 379 16.33 13.45 -24.13
CA VAL A 379 15.62 14.24 -25.12
C VAL A 379 15.06 15.49 -24.46
N THR A 380 15.31 16.64 -25.08
CA THR A 380 14.74 17.94 -24.70
C THR A 380 13.70 18.38 -25.73
N ILE A 381 12.61 19.00 -25.28
CA ILE A 381 11.61 19.61 -26.17
C ILE A 381 11.76 21.13 -26.10
N ASN A 382 11.88 21.79 -27.27
CA ASN A 382 11.89 23.25 -27.33
C ASN A 382 10.52 23.80 -26.85
N PRO A 383 10.46 24.67 -25.84
CA PRO A 383 9.21 25.25 -25.35
C PRO A 383 8.39 25.97 -26.43
N GLU A 384 9.03 26.63 -27.39
CA GLU A 384 8.33 27.26 -28.52
C GLU A 384 7.66 26.24 -29.42
N PHE A 385 8.32 25.10 -29.65
CA PHE A 385 7.74 24.00 -30.41
C PHE A 385 6.56 23.36 -29.67
N ALA A 386 6.71 23.10 -28.36
CA ALA A 386 5.62 22.58 -27.54
C ALA A 386 4.40 23.50 -27.58
N ARG A 387 4.62 24.80 -27.38
CA ARG A 387 3.55 25.82 -27.42
C ARG A 387 2.87 25.89 -28.79
N GLY A 388 3.64 25.88 -29.87
CA GLY A 388 3.15 26.14 -31.23
C GLY A 388 2.66 24.91 -32.01
N GLN A 389 2.94 23.68 -31.55
CA GLN A 389 2.61 22.46 -32.30
C GLN A 389 1.94 21.37 -31.45
N ILE A 390 2.18 21.31 -30.14
CA ILE A 390 1.62 20.26 -29.27
C ILE A 390 0.41 20.79 -28.51
N VAL A 391 0.54 22.00 -27.97
CA VAL A 391 -0.51 22.63 -27.13
C VAL A 391 -1.61 23.28 -27.97
N VAL A 392 -1.36 23.61 -29.23
CA VAL A 392 -2.39 24.14 -30.14
C VAL A 392 -3.52 23.13 -30.34
N ASP A 393 -3.16 21.85 -30.53
CA ASP A 393 -4.11 20.75 -30.66
C ASP A 393 -4.98 20.57 -29.40
N LEU A 394 -4.40 20.82 -28.21
CA LEU A 394 -5.15 20.82 -26.93
C LEU A 394 -6.16 21.99 -26.86
N GLY A 395 -5.76 23.17 -27.33
CA GLY A 395 -6.65 24.34 -27.39
C GLY A 395 -7.85 24.12 -28.32
N GLU A 396 -7.65 23.47 -29.47
CA GLU A 396 -8.73 23.15 -30.42
C GLU A 396 -9.68 22.06 -29.88
N LEU A 397 -9.19 21.10 -29.09
CA LEU A 397 -10.01 20.07 -28.44
C LEU A 397 -10.99 20.65 -27.40
N TYR A 398 -10.58 21.69 -26.67
CA TYR A 398 -11.39 22.31 -25.61
C TYR A 398 -12.14 23.58 -26.05
N GLN A 399 -11.77 24.21 -27.18
CA GLN A 399 -12.56 25.31 -27.77
C GLN A 399 -13.96 24.85 -28.24
N GLY A 400 -14.20 23.54 -28.38
CA GLY A 400 -15.54 22.99 -28.62
C GLY A 400 -16.46 22.98 -27.38
N ALA A 401 -15.94 23.25 -26.18
CA ALA A 401 -16.70 23.25 -24.92
C ALA A 401 -17.11 24.67 -24.45
N ASP A 402 -16.40 25.72 -24.88
CA ASP A 402 -16.74 27.13 -24.59
C ASP A 402 -17.66 27.75 -25.69
N GLY A 403 -18.50 26.93 -26.33
CA GLY A 403 -19.41 27.34 -27.40
C GLY A 403 -20.89 27.20 -27.04
N ASP A 404 -21.54 28.35 -26.86
CA ASP A 404 -22.99 28.62 -26.68
C ASP A 404 -23.64 28.29 -25.32
N GLY A 405 -23.92 29.35 -24.54
CA GLY A 405 -24.88 29.33 -23.43
C GLY A 405 -24.73 30.42 -22.40
#